data_AF-A8Q3L2-F1
#
_entry.id   AF-A8Q3L2-F1
#
_cell.length_a   1.000
_cell.length_b   1.000
_cell.length_c   1.000
_cell.angle_alpha   90.00
_cell.angle_beta   90.00
_cell.angle_gamma   90.00
#
_symmetry.space_group_name_H-M   'P 1'
#
loop_
_entity.id
_entity.type
_entity.pdbx_description
1 polymer ?
#
loop_
_entity_poly.entity_id
_entity_poly.type
_entity_poly.pdbx_seq_one_letter_code
_entity_poly.pdbx_strand_id
1 'polypeptide(L)'
;MPNLALQLKGEFTNVTRLVPAEGVDAAILLQIECTSCHEKHPKLVAIEPSNVVEMQKSRGSANLIVNCPSCRRENSASFVVRKPGSKDEEKMGEVAPWSEIDVSAGPDWHTLCTVEFRGMQPIDPSIQELLTDSSSWKCVGTESGTPFTDVQFEDGEWHDYDEKAGEEVSMTDIELRWQRA
;
A
#
# COMPACT_ATOMS: atom_id res chain seq x y z
N MET A 1 9.28 -0.76 17.60
CA MET A 1 8.11 -0.46 16.74
C MET A 1 8.54 -0.95 15.39
N PRO A 2 7.94 -2.03 14.87
CA PRO A 2 8.43 -2.63 13.64
C PRO A 2 8.06 -1.73 12.46
N ASN A 3 9.05 -1.50 11.61
CA ASN A 3 8.82 -1.08 10.23
C ASN A 3 8.51 -2.35 9.44
N LEU A 4 7.35 -2.37 8.79
CA LEU A 4 6.94 -3.46 7.93
C LEU A 4 6.80 -2.92 6.50
N ALA A 5 7.42 -3.61 5.55
CA ALA A 5 7.25 -3.39 4.13
C ALA A 5 6.02 -4.15 3.65
N LEU A 6 5.08 -3.45 3.01
CA LEU A 6 4.03 -4.09 2.23
C LEU A 6 4.66 -4.48 0.89
N GLN A 7 4.77 -5.78 0.64
CA GLN A 7 5.35 -6.31 -0.57
C GLN A 7 4.28 -6.96 -1.44
N LEU A 8 4.45 -6.84 -2.75
CA LEU A 8 3.63 -7.43 -3.79
C LEU A 8 4.48 -8.38 -4.63
N LYS A 9 3.88 -9.50 -5.02
CA LYS A 9 4.40 -10.42 -6.03
C LYS A 9 3.23 -10.85 -6.92
N GLY A 10 3.46 -11.12 -8.19
CA GLY A 10 2.46 -11.70 -9.08
C GLY A 10 2.99 -11.87 -10.50
N GLU A 11 2.12 -12.27 -11.41
CA GLU A 11 2.43 -12.39 -12.84
C GLU A 11 1.94 -11.14 -13.58
N PHE A 12 2.84 -10.50 -14.32
CA PHE A 12 2.59 -9.25 -15.04
C PHE A 12 2.84 -9.49 -16.52
N THR A 13 1.81 -9.33 -17.34
CA THR A 13 1.88 -9.48 -18.80
C THR A 13 1.81 -8.10 -19.43
N ASN A 14 2.91 -7.70 -20.08
CA ASN A 14 2.99 -6.46 -20.89
C ASN A 14 2.67 -5.15 -20.14
N VAL A 15 2.68 -5.15 -18.80
CA VAL A 15 2.51 -3.95 -17.95
C VAL A 15 3.57 -3.83 -16.88
N THR A 16 3.83 -2.59 -16.47
CA THR A 16 4.78 -2.24 -15.41
C THR A 16 4.32 -0.98 -14.66
N ARG A 17 5.06 -0.62 -13.61
CA ARG A 17 4.89 0.59 -12.79
C ARG A 17 3.52 0.67 -12.11
N LEU A 18 3.05 -0.47 -11.60
CA LEU A 18 1.82 -0.53 -10.81
C LEU A 18 1.96 0.30 -9.54
N VAL A 19 1.01 1.19 -9.29
CA VAL A 19 1.00 2.09 -8.13
C VAL A 19 -0.42 2.60 -7.87
N PRO A 20 -0.80 2.99 -6.64
CA PRO A 20 -2.08 3.67 -6.41
C PRO A 20 -2.18 4.97 -7.22
N ALA A 21 -3.35 5.23 -7.82
CA ALA A 21 -3.51 6.32 -8.77
C ALA A 21 -3.48 7.70 -8.08
N GLU A 22 -4.02 7.79 -6.87
CA GLU A 22 -4.30 9.01 -6.11
C GLU A 22 -3.09 9.56 -5.34
N GLY A 23 -1.94 8.90 -5.39
CA GLY A 23 -0.70 9.41 -4.79
C GLY A 23 -0.85 9.63 -3.28
N VAL A 24 -0.68 10.86 -2.80
CA VAL A 24 -0.77 11.17 -1.36
C VAL A 24 -2.15 10.92 -0.76
N ASP A 25 -3.20 10.92 -1.58
CA ASP A 25 -4.59 10.72 -1.15
C ASP A 25 -5.04 9.24 -1.28
N ALA A 26 -4.15 8.35 -1.72
CA ALA A 26 -4.45 6.93 -1.80
C ALA A 26 -4.44 6.30 -0.40
N ALA A 27 -5.61 6.04 0.19
CA ALA A 27 -5.67 5.29 1.45
C ALA A 27 -5.58 3.78 1.21
N ILE A 28 -4.79 3.07 2.03
CA ILE A 28 -4.83 1.60 2.08
C ILE A 28 -5.68 1.14 3.27
N LEU A 29 -6.49 0.10 3.04
CA LEU A 29 -7.36 -0.52 4.03
C LEU A 29 -6.69 -1.76 4.61
N LEU A 30 -6.60 -1.82 5.94
CA LEU A 30 -5.87 -2.87 6.64
C LEU A 30 -6.71 -3.54 7.70
N GLN A 31 -6.68 -4.87 7.74
CA GLN A 31 -7.08 -5.61 8.92
C GLN A 31 -5.93 -5.55 9.93
N ILE A 32 -6.23 -5.14 11.17
CA ILE A 32 -5.23 -5.01 12.23
C ILE A 32 -5.60 -5.84 13.47
N GLU A 33 -4.59 -6.22 14.24
CA GLU A 33 -4.71 -6.86 15.55
C GLU A 33 -3.96 -6.05 16.61
N CYS A 34 -4.58 -5.81 17.76
CA CYS A 34 -3.93 -5.12 18.86
C CYS A 34 -2.89 -6.02 19.55
N THR A 35 -1.65 -5.54 19.67
CA THR A 35 -0.57 -6.33 20.30
C THR A 35 -0.68 -6.43 21.82
N SER A 36 -1.63 -5.72 22.43
CA SER A 36 -1.82 -5.71 23.89
C SER A 36 -2.87 -6.70 24.38
N CYS A 37 -3.92 -6.93 23.59
CA CYS A 37 -5.05 -7.79 23.97
C CYS A 37 -5.39 -8.83 22.89
N HIS A 38 -4.69 -8.83 21.76
CA HIS A 38 -4.86 -9.75 20.63
C HIS A 38 -6.24 -9.69 19.97
N GLU A 39 -7.01 -8.63 20.23
CA GLU A 39 -8.28 -8.39 19.56
C GLU A 39 -8.05 -7.84 18.15
N LYS A 40 -8.69 -8.44 17.15
CA LYS A 40 -8.76 -7.93 15.79
C LYS A 40 -9.74 -6.76 15.72
N HIS A 41 -9.39 -5.70 15.00
CA HIS A 41 -10.34 -4.61 14.80
C HIS A 41 -11.54 -5.11 13.97
N PRO A 42 -12.80 -4.79 14.33
CA PRO A 42 -13.98 -5.36 13.69
C PRO A 42 -14.22 -4.83 12.26
N LYS A 43 -13.43 -3.86 11.82
CA LYS A 43 -13.47 -3.25 10.49
C LYS A 43 -12.05 -3.08 9.97
N LEU A 44 -11.88 -3.03 8.66
CA LEU A 44 -10.66 -2.52 8.06
C LEU A 44 -10.43 -1.07 8.52
N VAL A 45 -9.19 -0.72 8.79
CA VAL A 45 -8.78 0.66 9.11
C VAL A 45 -8.10 1.27 7.90
N ALA A 46 -8.44 2.51 7.58
CA ALA A 46 -7.78 3.25 6.51
C ALA A 46 -6.54 3.97 7.06
N ILE A 47 -5.40 3.83 6.38
CA ILE A 47 -4.22 4.66 6.60
C ILE A 47 -3.95 5.43 5.30
N GLU A 48 -3.93 6.76 5.40
CA GLU A 48 -3.84 7.67 4.26
C GLU A 48 -2.58 8.54 4.40
N PRO A 49 -1.75 8.68 3.35
CA PRO A 49 -0.51 9.46 3.44
C PRO A 49 -0.73 10.95 3.74
N SER A 50 -1.77 11.55 3.16
CA SER A 50 -2.15 12.96 3.33
C SER A 50 -2.68 13.26 4.75
N ASN A 51 -3.24 12.27 5.45
CA ASN A 51 -3.71 12.42 6.81
C ASN A 51 -2.50 12.53 7.75
N VAL A 52 -2.30 13.67 8.41
CA VAL A 52 -1.20 13.90 9.35
C VAL A 52 -1.76 14.42 10.66
N VAL A 53 -1.69 13.59 11.70
CA VAL A 53 -2.22 13.90 13.04
C VAL A 53 -1.10 13.94 14.06
N GLU A 54 -1.04 14.99 14.88
CA GLU A 54 -0.09 15.11 15.99
C GLU A 54 -0.43 14.10 17.10
N MET A 55 0.59 13.38 17.59
CA MET A 55 0.39 12.40 18.65
C MET A 55 0.35 13.08 20.03
N GLN A 56 -0.67 12.78 20.84
CA GLN A 56 -0.85 13.44 22.15
C GLN A 56 0.27 13.19 23.16
N LYS A 57 0.95 12.04 23.06
CA LYS A 57 1.94 11.57 24.05
C LYS A 57 3.36 11.48 23.50
N SER A 58 3.60 11.95 22.28
CA SER A 58 4.92 11.92 21.65
C SER A 58 5.14 13.18 20.80
N ARG A 59 6.38 13.49 20.44
CA ARG A 59 6.68 14.65 19.55
C ARG A 59 6.51 14.33 18.06
N GLY A 60 5.97 13.17 17.70
CA GLY A 60 5.79 12.72 16.33
C GLY A 60 4.38 12.91 15.80
N SER A 61 4.23 12.73 14.49
CA SER A 61 2.94 12.68 13.79
C SER A 61 2.66 11.26 13.29
N ALA A 62 1.40 10.95 13.04
CA ALA A 62 0.95 9.67 12.51
C ALA A 62 -0.06 9.84 11.37
N ASN A 63 -0.14 8.83 10.50
CA ASN A 63 -1.14 8.76 9.43
C ASN A 63 -2.46 8.13 9.88
N LEU A 64 -2.39 7.37 10.97
CA LEU A 64 -3.54 6.74 11.59
C LEU A 64 -3.34 6.73 13.11
N ILE A 65 -4.36 7.17 13.84
CA ILE A 65 -4.51 6.96 15.28
C ILE A 65 -5.83 6.23 15.49
N VAL A 66 -5.79 5.07 16.16
CA VAL A 66 -6.98 4.25 16.42
C VAL A 66 -6.93 3.64 17.81
N ASN A 67 -8.02 3.73 18.56
CA ASN A 67 -8.15 3.06 19.85
C ASN A 67 -8.62 1.63 19.67
N CYS A 68 -7.96 0.68 20.34
CA CYS A 68 -8.44 -0.69 20.40
C CYS A 68 -9.86 -0.72 21.01
N PRO A 69 -10.85 -1.34 20.35
CA PRO A 69 -12.22 -1.38 20.85
C PRO A 69 -12.37 -2.18 22.15
N SER A 70 -11.48 -3.17 22.37
CA SER A 70 -11.48 -4.01 23.57
C SER A 70 -10.72 -3.36 24.74
N CYS A 71 -9.41 -3.16 24.62
CA CYS A 71 -8.58 -2.67 25.74
C CYS A 71 -8.38 -1.15 25.80
N ARG A 72 -8.99 -0.38 24.87
CA ARG A 72 -8.91 1.08 24.75
C ARG A 72 -7.51 1.67 24.49
N ARG A 73 -6.48 0.84 24.40
CA ARG A 73 -5.12 1.25 24.06
C ARG A 73 -5.11 2.01 22.73
N GLU A 74 -4.44 3.16 22.71
CA GLU A 74 -4.17 3.93 21.51
C GLU A 74 -3.07 3.24 20.69
N ASN A 75 -3.36 3.03 19.42
CA ASN A 75 -2.45 2.48 18.43
C ASN A 75 -2.24 3.51 17.32
N SER A 76 -1.10 3.44 16.64
CA SER A 76 -0.81 4.33 15.53
C SER A 76 -0.03 3.63 14.42
N ALA A 77 -0.17 4.15 13.20
CA ALA A 77 0.66 3.80 12.07
C ALA A 77 1.10 5.05 11.29
N SER A 78 2.32 4.99 10.76
CA SER A 78 2.94 6.08 10.00
C SER A 78 3.66 5.51 8.79
N PHE A 79 3.43 6.08 7.61
CA PHE A 79 4.24 5.77 6.44
C PHE A 79 5.67 6.26 6.65
N VAL A 80 6.63 5.41 6.26
CA VAL A 80 8.05 5.77 6.21
C VAL A 80 8.33 6.36 4.84
N VAL A 81 8.36 7.69 4.75
CA VAL A 81 8.64 8.42 3.50
C VAL A 81 10.14 8.62 3.38
N ARG A 82 10.76 8.01 2.37
CA ARG A 82 12.20 8.19 2.06
C ARG A 82 12.36 8.84 0.70
N LYS A 83 13.21 9.85 0.61
CA LYS A 83 13.62 10.42 -0.67
C LYS A 83 14.50 9.40 -1.43
N PRO A 84 14.25 9.14 -2.72
CA PRO A 84 15.18 8.38 -3.56
C PRO A 84 16.58 9.01 -3.52
N GLY A 85 17.56 8.27 -2.98
CA GLY A 85 18.95 8.73 -2.85
C GLY A 85 19.28 9.56 -1.59
N SER A 86 18.37 9.74 -0.64
CA SER A 86 18.65 10.35 0.67
C SER A 86 18.58 9.33 1.81
N LYS A 87 19.30 9.63 2.90
CA LYS A 87 19.10 8.96 4.19
C LYS A 87 18.09 9.69 5.08
N ASP A 88 17.67 10.89 4.68
CA ASP A 88 16.75 11.71 5.44
C ASP A 88 15.29 11.36 5.10
N GLU A 89 14.45 11.27 6.14
CA GLU A 89 13.00 11.10 6.02
C GLU A 89 12.38 12.42 5.53
N GLU A 90 11.46 12.33 4.57
CA GLU A 90 10.69 13.50 4.13
C GLU A 90 9.45 13.73 5.00
N LYS A 91 8.86 14.92 4.89
CA LYS A 91 7.65 15.25 5.65
C LYS A 91 6.48 14.39 5.18
N MET A 92 5.81 13.74 6.14
CA MET A 92 4.53 13.05 5.91
C MET A 92 3.51 14.01 5.27
N GLY A 93 2.69 13.48 4.37
CA GLY A 93 1.60 14.21 3.71
C GLY A 93 2.00 15.05 2.50
N GLU A 94 3.30 15.32 2.27
CA GLU A 94 3.76 16.10 1.11
C GLU A 94 4.15 15.19 -0.08
N VAL A 95 4.61 13.97 0.20
CA VAL A 95 5.10 13.02 -0.82
C VAL A 95 4.47 11.65 -0.62
N ALA A 96 4.04 11.05 -1.73
CA ALA A 96 3.43 9.74 -1.73
C ALA A 96 4.47 8.67 -1.35
N PRO A 97 4.15 7.75 -0.42
CA PRO A 97 5.10 6.75 0.08
C PRO A 97 5.25 5.55 -0.87
N TRP A 98 4.53 5.56 -2.00
CA TRP A 98 4.45 4.44 -2.92
C TRP A 98 5.69 4.35 -3.79
N SER A 99 6.27 3.16 -3.85
CA SER A 99 7.23 2.77 -4.86
C SER A 99 6.48 2.10 -6.01
N GLU A 100 6.73 2.53 -7.24
CA GLU A 100 6.18 1.88 -8.42
C GLU A 100 6.68 0.43 -8.48
N ILE A 101 5.75 -0.51 -8.69
CA ILE A 101 6.09 -1.91 -8.86
C ILE A 101 6.46 -2.17 -10.31
N ASP A 102 7.76 -2.35 -10.56
CA ASP A 102 8.32 -2.67 -11.86
C ASP A 102 8.77 -4.14 -11.88
N VAL A 103 7.96 -4.98 -12.52
CA VAL A 103 8.22 -6.42 -12.68
C VAL A 103 8.86 -6.63 -14.05
N SER A 104 10.17 -6.43 -14.13
CA SER A 104 10.93 -6.59 -15.38
C SER A 104 11.28 -8.05 -15.72
N ALA A 105 11.18 -8.97 -14.76
CA ALA A 105 11.04 -10.43 -14.89
C ALA A 105 11.45 -11.12 -13.57
N GLY A 106 10.57 -11.96 -13.00
CA GLY A 106 10.91 -12.90 -11.92
C GLY A 106 9.96 -12.89 -10.72
N PRO A 107 9.95 -13.94 -9.88
CA PRO A 107 9.05 -14.11 -8.73
C PRO A 107 9.47 -13.31 -7.48
N ASP A 108 10.10 -12.15 -7.67
CA ASP A 108 10.63 -11.36 -6.56
C ASP A 108 9.54 -10.52 -5.91
N TRP A 109 9.65 -10.37 -4.59
CA TRP A 109 8.76 -9.52 -3.83
C TRP A 109 9.19 -8.06 -3.97
N HIS A 110 8.30 -7.24 -4.52
CA HIS A 110 8.53 -5.81 -4.72
C HIS A 110 7.86 -5.02 -3.59
N THR A 111 8.60 -4.13 -2.95
CA THR A 111 8.06 -3.30 -1.86
C THR A 111 7.25 -2.15 -2.43
N LEU A 112 5.96 -2.07 -2.07
CA LEU A 112 5.06 -0.97 -2.42
C LEU A 112 5.25 0.23 -1.47
N CYS A 113 5.28 -0.01 -0.17
CA CYS A 113 5.51 1.02 0.84
C CYS A 113 6.07 0.40 2.13
N THR A 114 6.52 1.24 3.05
CA THR A 114 6.90 0.82 4.40
C THR A 114 6.09 1.60 5.43
N VAL A 115 5.57 0.90 6.44
CA VAL A 115 4.75 1.48 7.51
C VAL A 115 5.34 1.09 8.86
N GLU A 116 5.51 2.09 9.74
CA GLU A 116 5.83 1.86 11.14
C GLU A 116 4.53 1.62 11.94
N PHE A 117 4.45 0.50 12.66
CA PHE A 117 3.29 0.19 13.51
C PHE A 117 3.60 0.32 15.00
N ARG A 118 2.66 0.88 15.77
CA ARG A 118 2.76 1.02 17.24
C ARG A 118 1.48 0.52 17.90
N GLY A 119 1.60 -0.51 18.76
CA GLY A 119 0.47 -1.07 19.52
C GLY A 119 -0.46 -2.01 18.72
N MET A 120 -0.23 -2.14 17.42
CA MET A 120 -0.96 -3.03 16.52
C MET A 120 -0.02 -3.71 15.53
N GLN A 121 -0.50 -4.80 14.92
CA GLN A 121 0.15 -5.49 13.82
C GLN A 121 -0.86 -5.67 12.67
N PRO A 122 -0.44 -5.48 11.41
CA PRO A 122 -1.32 -5.72 10.27
C PRO A 122 -1.43 -7.22 9.99
N ILE A 123 -2.51 -7.60 9.33
CA ILE A 123 -2.68 -8.90 8.69
C ILE A 123 -2.41 -8.70 7.19
N ASP A 124 -1.88 -9.73 6.53
CA ASP A 124 -1.65 -9.72 5.08
C ASP A 124 -2.97 -9.42 4.35
N PRO A 125 -3.01 -8.34 3.53
CA PRO A 125 -4.21 -7.95 2.81
C PRO A 125 -4.32 -8.72 1.49
N SER A 126 -5.47 -8.60 0.83
CA SER A 126 -5.65 -8.99 -0.58
C SER A 126 -5.70 -7.74 -1.46
N ILE A 127 -5.31 -7.87 -2.74
CA ILE A 127 -5.15 -6.71 -3.64
C ILE A 127 -6.49 -5.99 -3.89
N GLN A 128 -7.58 -6.76 -3.95
CA GLN A 128 -8.92 -6.26 -4.23
C GLN A 128 -9.55 -5.49 -3.07
N GLU A 129 -9.12 -5.73 -1.83
CA GLU A 129 -9.60 -4.99 -0.64
C GLU A 129 -8.60 -3.91 -0.17
N LEU A 130 -7.44 -3.80 -0.82
CA LEU A 130 -6.35 -2.95 -0.32
C LEU A 130 -6.66 -1.46 -0.48
N LEU A 131 -7.33 -1.05 -1.56
CA LEU A 131 -7.72 0.34 -1.79
C LEU A 131 -9.19 0.58 -1.43
N THR A 132 -9.57 1.84 -1.26
CA THR A 132 -10.98 2.21 -1.06
C THR A 132 -11.77 2.07 -2.36
N ASP A 133 -13.09 1.88 -2.27
CA ASP A 133 -13.98 1.80 -3.44
C ASP A 133 -13.94 3.06 -4.34
N SER A 134 -13.42 4.17 -3.83
CA SER A 134 -13.25 5.44 -4.56
C SER A 134 -11.84 5.63 -5.13
N SER A 135 -10.96 4.64 -4.99
CA SER A 135 -9.56 4.70 -5.42
C SER A 135 -9.27 3.59 -6.42
N SER A 136 -8.29 3.80 -7.29
CA SER A 136 -7.86 2.81 -8.27
C SER A 136 -6.35 2.66 -8.33
N TRP A 137 -5.90 1.62 -9.01
CA TRP A 137 -4.51 1.47 -9.38
C TRP A 137 -4.26 2.12 -10.75
N LYS A 138 -2.99 2.39 -11.03
CA LYS A 138 -2.53 2.72 -12.38
C LYS A 138 -1.26 1.95 -12.72
N CYS A 139 -1.07 1.67 -14.00
CA CYS A 139 0.14 1.07 -14.55
C CYS A 139 0.36 1.59 -15.97
N VAL A 140 1.44 1.13 -16.62
CA VAL A 140 1.72 1.46 -18.03
C VAL A 140 2.06 0.21 -18.83
N GLY A 141 1.67 0.18 -20.10
CA GLY A 141 2.12 -0.83 -21.04
C GLY A 141 3.64 -0.78 -21.20
N THR A 142 4.30 -1.93 -21.11
CA THR A 142 5.77 -2.03 -21.03
C THR A 142 6.46 -1.46 -22.27
N GLU A 143 5.97 -1.78 -23.46
CA GLU A 143 6.58 -1.35 -24.73
C GLU A 143 6.00 -0.03 -25.26
N SER A 144 4.69 0.13 -25.15
CA SER A 144 3.96 1.26 -25.74
C SER A 144 3.98 2.53 -24.88
N GLY A 145 4.16 2.38 -23.56
CA GLY A 145 3.92 3.41 -22.56
C GLY A 145 2.45 3.83 -22.43
N THR A 146 1.49 3.04 -22.93
CA THR A 146 0.05 3.31 -22.80
C THR A 146 -0.33 3.37 -21.33
N PRO A 147 -0.92 4.48 -20.85
CA PRO A 147 -1.32 4.58 -19.45
C PRO A 147 -2.67 3.88 -19.20
N PHE A 148 -2.70 3.04 -18.18
CA PHE A 148 -3.93 2.48 -17.61
C PHE A 148 -4.17 3.16 -16.26
N THR A 149 -5.23 3.96 -16.14
CA THR A 149 -5.42 4.86 -14.98
C THR A 149 -6.57 4.48 -14.05
N ASP A 150 -7.30 3.41 -14.37
CA ASP A 150 -8.44 2.92 -13.58
C ASP A 150 -8.38 1.39 -13.49
N VAL A 151 -7.26 0.89 -12.96
CA VAL A 151 -7.03 -0.53 -12.77
C VAL A 151 -7.74 -0.97 -11.49
N GLN A 152 -8.72 -1.85 -11.63
CA GLN A 152 -9.47 -2.47 -10.54
C GLN A 152 -9.32 -3.98 -10.62
N PHE A 153 -9.02 -4.61 -9.50
CA PHE A 153 -8.84 -6.07 -9.44
C PHE A 153 -10.17 -6.74 -9.11
N GLU A 154 -10.60 -7.64 -9.98
CA GLU A 154 -11.76 -8.51 -9.75
C GLU A 154 -11.24 -9.92 -9.48
N ASP A 155 -11.67 -10.53 -8.37
CA ASP A 155 -11.18 -11.84 -7.91
C ASP A 155 -9.64 -11.96 -7.81
N GLY A 156 -8.95 -10.82 -7.61
CA GLY A 156 -7.49 -10.76 -7.50
C GLY A 156 -6.74 -10.61 -8.82
N GLU A 157 -7.46 -10.45 -9.94
CA GLU A 157 -6.89 -10.33 -11.28
C GLU A 157 -7.34 -9.05 -12.00
N TRP A 158 -6.57 -8.63 -12.99
CA TRP A 158 -6.93 -7.57 -13.92
C TRP A 158 -6.47 -7.93 -15.34
N HIS A 159 -7.29 -7.63 -16.33
CA HIS A 159 -7.05 -7.89 -17.75
C HIS A 159 -7.54 -6.70 -18.57
N ASP A 160 -6.78 -6.30 -19.60
CA ASP A 160 -7.16 -5.26 -20.56
C ASP A 160 -6.38 -5.48 -21.88
N TYR A 161 -6.47 -4.54 -22.82
CA TYR A 161 -5.78 -4.62 -24.12
C TYR A 161 -5.06 -3.31 -24.46
N ASP A 162 -3.77 -3.42 -24.79
CA ASP A 162 -2.98 -2.28 -25.24
C ASP A 162 -3.09 -2.10 -26.75
N GLU A 163 -4.04 -1.28 -27.18
CA GLU A 163 -4.30 -0.98 -28.60
C GLU A 163 -3.07 -0.45 -29.35
N LYS A 164 -2.13 0.21 -28.64
CA LYS A 164 -0.93 0.78 -29.26
C LYS A 164 0.14 -0.29 -29.49
N ALA A 165 0.25 -1.28 -28.62
CA ALA A 165 1.13 -2.43 -28.80
C ALA A 165 0.49 -3.52 -29.68
N GLY A 166 -0.85 -3.61 -29.69
CA GLY A 166 -1.58 -4.72 -30.32
C GLY A 166 -1.47 -6.01 -29.52
N GLU A 167 -1.41 -5.92 -28.20
CA GLU A 167 -1.17 -7.03 -27.28
C GLU A 167 -2.10 -6.98 -26.06
N GLU A 168 -2.42 -8.14 -25.48
CA GLU A 168 -3.13 -8.23 -24.21
C GLU A 168 -2.22 -7.79 -23.06
N VAL A 169 -2.83 -7.20 -22.04
CA VAL A 169 -2.17 -6.83 -20.79
C VAL A 169 -2.90 -7.45 -19.61
N SER A 170 -2.18 -7.92 -18.60
CA SER A 170 -2.81 -8.52 -17.43
C SER A 170 -1.92 -8.51 -16.20
N MET A 171 -2.57 -8.65 -15.05
CA MET A 171 -1.95 -8.87 -13.74
C MET A 171 -2.72 -9.97 -13.02
N THR A 172 -2.06 -11.10 -12.73
CA THR A 172 -2.67 -12.29 -12.14
C THR A 172 -1.82 -12.84 -11.00
N ASP A 173 -2.39 -13.76 -10.22
CA ASP A 173 -1.72 -14.41 -9.08
C ASP A 173 -1.05 -13.42 -8.11
N ILE A 174 -1.73 -12.29 -7.85
CA ILE A 174 -1.21 -11.26 -6.96
C ILE A 174 -1.22 -11.74 -5.51
N GLU A 175 -0.03 -11.83 -4.92
CA GLU A 175 0.19 -12.09 -3.51
C GLU A 175 0.69 -10.80 -2.83
N LEU A 176 0.12 -10.49 -1.65
CA LEU A 176 0.57 -9.40 -0.80
C LEU A 176 1.02 -9.93 0.56
N ARG A 177 2.07 -9.33 1.12
CA ARG A 177 2.51 -9.65 2.47
C ARG A 177 3.13 -8.47 3.21
N TRP A 178 3.05 -8.51 4.52
CA TRP A 178 3.86 -7.66 5.40
C TRP A 178 5.17 -8.38 5.79
N GLN A 179 6.29 -7.80 5.38
CA GLN A 179 7.64 -8.29 5.71
C GLN A 179 8.36 -7.29 6.61
N ARG A 180 9.15 -7.74 7.60
CA ARG A 180 10.00 -6.82 8.37
C ARG A 180 11.00 -6.10 7.44
N ALA A 181 10.99 -4.77 7.48
CA ALA A 181 11.85 -3.88 6.70
C ALA A 181 13.20 -3.64 7.37
#